data_AF-A0A7L4CHJ8-F1
#
_entry.id   AF-A0A7L4CHJ8-F1
#
_cell.length_a   1.000
_cell.length_b   1.000
_cell.length_c   1.000
_cell.angle_alpha   90.00
_cell.angle_beta   90.00
_cell.angle_gamma   90.00
#
_symmetry.space_group_name_H-M   'P 1'
#
loop_
_entity.id
_entity.type
_entity.pdbx_description
1 polymer ?
#
loop_
_entity_poly.entity_id
_entity_poly.type
_entity_poly.pdbx_seq_one_letter_code
_entity_poly.pdbx_strand_id
1 'polypeptide(L)'
;GSLHEKCDFETDLCKGLQEFNLQPGWIRRNGKSGMGPPYSDHSGNDSAYFLSLSSEMQYSSATLRTSIFLPTDEEHVCQITFHYWMSQMSGTLMVGLRKRSEDTITNIWQVSRELQNQWKANTIIINSTEKYEV
;
A
#
# COMPACT_ATOMS: atom_id res chain seq x y z
N GLY A 1 17.09 16.60 4.33
CA GLY A 1 17.27 15.21 4.74
C GLY A 1 16.11 14.42 4.19
N SER A 2 16.37 13.52 3.24
CA SER A 2 15.35 12.65 2.65
C SER A 2 14.79 11.74 3.75
N LEU A 3 13.52 11.93 4.10
CA LEU A 3 12.80 11.05 5.02
C LEU A 3 12.48 9.77 4.25
N HIS A 4 13.39 8.79 4.31
CA HIS A 4 13.10 7.43 3.86
C HIS A 4 12.18 6.79 4.91
N GLU A 5 10.88 7.01 4.78
CA GLU A 5 9.89 6.40 5.66
C GLU A 5 9.68 4.95 5.21
N LYS A 6 10.42 4.02 5.84
CA LYS A 6 10.22 2.59 5.63
C LYS A 6 9.03 2.13 6.47
N CYS A 7 8.09 1.46 5.82
CA CYS A 7 6.96 0.83 6.47
C CYS A 7 6.97 -0.67 6.19
N ASP A 8 7.34 -1.47 7.20
CA ASP A 8 7.42 -2.93 7.09
C ASP A 8 6.38 -3.68 7.93
N PHE A 9 5.54 -2.96 8.67
CA PHE A 9 4.43 -3.50 9.46
C PHE A 9 4.84 -4.44 10.61
N GLU A 10 6.10 -4.46 11.03
CA GLU A 10 6.58 -5.40 12.07
C GLU A 10 6.19 -5.00 13.49
N THR A 11 6.06 -3.70 13.76
CA THR A 11 5.70 -3.18 15.08
C THR A 11 4.31 -2.57 15.09
N ASP A 12 4.00 -1.77 14.08
CA ASP A 12 2.77 -1.00 13.97
C ASP A 12 2.35 -0.82 12.49
N LEU A 13 1.31 -0.03 12.27
CA LEU A 13 0.80 0.30 10.93
C LEU A 13 1.50 1.50 10.30
N CYS A 14 2.68 1.87 10.80
CA CYS A 14 3.51 3.00 10.40
C CYS A 14 2.85 4.35 10.63
N LYS A 15 3.59 5.29 11.21
CA LYS A 15 3.08 6.65 11.49
C LYS A 15 2.75 7.44 10.22
N GLY A 16 3.45 7.14 9.13
CA GLY A 16 3.23 7.75 7.82
C GLY A 16 1.98 7.29 7.08
N LEU A 17 1.23 6.33 7.63
CA LEU A 17 -0.10 5.99 7.15
C LEU A 17 -1.12 6.72 8.03
N GLN A 18 -1.98 7.52 7.40
CA GLN A 18 -2.99 8.29 8.14
C GLN A 18 -3.85 7.31 8.94
N GLU A 19 -4.05 7.58 10.23
CA GLU A 19 -4.81 6.73 11.14
C GLU A 19 -6.08 6.23 10.44
N PHE A 20 -6.28 4.91 10.49
CA PHE A 20 -7.36 4.10 9.90
C PHE A 20 -8.78 4.50 10.36
N ASN A 21 -9.10 5.78 10.41
CA ASN A 21 -10.25 6.27 11.13
C ASN A 21 -11.57 6.15 10.36
N LEU A 22 -11.62 5.64 9.11
CA LEU A 22 -12.92 5.60 8.41
C LEU A 22 -13.20 4.40 7.46
N GLN A 23 -12.30 3.47 7.17
CA GLN A 23 -12.68 2.24 6.42
C GLN A 23 -11.98 0.96 6.91
N PRO A 24 -12.73 0.03 7.56
CA PRO A 24 -12.23 -1.28 7.92
C PRO A 24 -12.08 -2.16 6.66
N GLY A 25 -10.93 -2.83 6.50
CA GLY A 25 -10.72 -3.76 5.40
C GLY A 25 -9.30 -4.28 5.25
N TRP A 26 -8.28 -3.51 5.61
CA TRP A 26 -6.91 -4.02 5.74
C TRP A 26 -6.68 -4.57 7.14
N ILE A 27 -6.07 -5.75 7.22
CA ILE A 27 -5.66 -6.40 8.47
C ILE A 27 -4.17 -6.69 8.42
N ARG A 28 -3.51 -6.51 9.56
CA ARG A 28 -2.13 -6.91 9.76
C ARG A 28 -2.08 -8.38 10.16
N ARG A 29 -1.40 -9.22 9.38
CA ARG A 29 -1.21 -10.65 9.68
C ARG A 29 0.18 -11.12 9.29
N ASN A 30 0.50 -12.35 9.67
CA ASN A 30 1.70 -13.04 9.18
C ASN A 30 1.30 -14.37 8.51
N GLY A 31 2.31 -15.10 8.04
CA GLY A 31 2.14 -16.38 7.39
C GLY A 31 1.59 -17.48 8.30
N LYS A 32 1.91 -17.41 9.59
CA LYS A 32 1.50 -18.40 10.61
C LYS A 32 0.07 -18.23 11.11
N SER A 33 -0.45 -17.01 11.15
CA SER A 33 -1.74 -16.70 11.78
C SER A 33 -2.94 -16.71 10.83
N GLY A 34 -2.73 -16.72 9.50
CA GLY A 34 -3.82 -16.59 8.54
C GLY A 34 -4.19 -17.88 7.81
N MET A 35 -5.47 -18.02 7.48
CA MET A 35 -5.96 -19.07 6.59
C MET A 35 -5.83 -18.62 5.14
N GLY A 36 -4.76 -19.06 4.46
CA GLY A 36 -4.56 -18.87 3.02
C GLY A 36 -3.29 -18.08 2.65
N PRO A 37 -2.89 -18.10 1.37
CA PRO A 37 -1.70 -17.42 0.90
C PRO A 37 -1.83 -15.88 0.99
N PRO A 38 -0.71 -15.14 1.04
CA PRO A 38 0.66 -15.65 1.16
C PRO A 38 0.95 -16.21 2.57
N TYR A 39 1.87 -17.19 2.64
CA TYR A 39 2.28 -17.88 3.88
C TYR A 39 3.59 -17.34 4.47
N SER A 40 4.08 -16.23 3.92
CA SER A 40 5.25 -15.49 4.38
C SER A 40 5.18 -14.07 3.81
N ASP A 41 5.91 -13.16 4.44
CA ASP A 41 6.11 -11.82 3.89
C ASP A 41 6.92 -11.85 2.57
N HIS A 42 7.13 -10.68 1.99
CA HIS A 42 7.88 -10.53 0.74
C HIS A 42 9.35 -10.99 0.81
N SER A 43 9.94 -11.08 2.01
CA SER A 43 11.29 -11.62 2.22
C SER A 43 11.33 -13.14 2.41
N GLY A 44 10.16 -13.80 2.51
CA GLY A 44 10.04 -15.23 2.73
C GLY A 44 9.99 -15.64 4.21
N ASN A 45 9.87 -14.69 5.14
CA ASN A 45 9.73 -14.94 6.56
C ASN A 45 8.25 -15.12 6.95
N ASP A 46 7.92 -16.30 7.50
CA ASP A 46 6.54 -16.68 7.88
C ASP A 46 6.05 -16.04 9.19
N SER A 47 6.98 -15.50 9.99
CA SER A 47 6.73 -14.75 11.22
C SER A 47 6.63 -13.24 11.01
N ALA A 48 7.16 -12.73 9.90
CA ALA A 48 7.09 -11.32 9.52
C ALA A 48 5.67 -10.92 9.13
N TYR A 49 5.34 -9.66 9.38
CA TYR A 49 4.00 -9.12 9.21
C TYR A 49 3.82 -8.40 7.87
N PHE A 50 2.60 -8.44 7.37
CA PHE A 50 2.19 -7.71 6.17
C PHE A 50 0.71 -7.35 6.27
N LEU A 51 0.27 -6.46 5.39
CA LEU A 51 -1.13 -6.12 5.23
C LEU A 51 -1.83 -7.06 4.24
N SER A 52 -3.01 -7.52 4.60
CA SER A 52 -3.91 -8.26 3.72
C SER A 52 -5.34 -7.76 3.84
N LEU A 53 -6.14 -7.95 2.81
CA LEU A 53 -7.58 -7.66 2.89
C LEU A 53 -8.29 -8.68 3.78
N SER A 54 -9.17 -8.20 4.67
CA SER A 54 -10.00 -9.02 5.54
C SER A 54 -11.04 -9.78 4.74
N SER A 55 -11.11 -11.09 4.95
CA SER A 55 -12.16 -11.96 4.40
C SER A 55 -13.49 -11.86 5.14
N GLU A 56 -13.50 -11.27 6.34
CA GLU A 56 -14.69 -11.19 7.21
C GLU A 56 -15.59 -9.99 6.89
N MET A 57 -15.15 -9.11 6.00
CA MET A 57 -15.77 -7.82 5.74
C MET A 57 -16.60 -7.84 4.44
N GLN A 58 -17.83 -7.31 4.49
CA GLN A 58 -18.74 -7.13 3.34
C GLN A 58 -18.41 -5.90 2.47
N TYR A 59 -17.23 -5.30 2.62
CA TYR A 59 -16.88 -4.11 1.84
C TYR A 59 -16.35 -4.49 0.45
N SER A 60 -16.80 -3.77 -0.58
CA SER A 60 -16.35 -3.92 -1.96
C SER A 60 -14.94 -3.38 -2.20
N SER A 61 -14.41 -2.57 -1.27
CA SER A 61 -13.08 -1.95 -1.36
C SER A 61 -12.56 -1.55 0.02
N ALA A 62 -11.24 -1.40 0.13
CA ALA A 62 -10.56 -0.86 1.32
C ALA A 62 -9.42 0.06 0.86
N THR A 63 -9.28 1.21 1.50
CA THR A 63 -8.29 2.23 1.13
C THR A 63 -7.27 2.43 2.25
N LEU A 64 -6.00 2.50 1.87
CA LEU A 64 -4.91 2.95 2.72
C LEU A 64 -4.42 4.31 2.20
N ARG A 65 -4.09 5.25 3.09
CA ARG A 65 -3.63 6.59 2.71
C ARG A 65 -2.37 6.96 3.46
N THR A 66 -1.43 7.59 2.76
CA THR A 66 -0.25 8.19 3.40
C THR A 66 -0.59 9.47 4.14
N SER A 67 0.35 9.91 4.97
CA SER A 67 0.45 11.30 5.39
C SER A 67 0.74 12.20 4.18
N ILE A 68 0.56 13.50 4.36
CA ILE A 68 0.73 14.48 3.28
C ILE A 68 2.21 14.68 3.00
N PHE A 69 2.63 14.37 1.77
CA PHE A 69 3.95 14.65 1.25
C PHE A 69 4.08 16.11 0.76
N LEU A 70 5.32 16.61 0.79
CA LEU A 70 5.68 17.91 0.22
C LEU A 70 5.82 17.83 -1.31
N PRO A 71 5.71 18.95 -2.03
CA PRO A 71 5.97 19.00 -3.47
C PRO A 71 7.33 18.40 -3.84
N THR A 72 7.39 17.81 -5.03
CA THR A 72 8.61 17.28 -5.64
C THR A 72 9.16 18.24 -6.69
N ASP A 73 10.48 18.21 -6.89
CA ASP A 73 11.19 18.93 -7.94
C ASP A 73 12.37 18.08 -8.45
N GLU A 74 13.23 18.65 -9.30
CA GLU A 74 14.40 17.93 -9.86
C GLU A 74 15.41 17.48 -8.78
N GLU A 75 15.47 18.17 -7.64
CA GLU A 75 16.34 17.84 -6.51
C GLU A 75 15.63 16.95 -5.47
N HIS A 76 14.29 16.98 -5.44
CA HIS A 76 13.43 16.31 -4.47
C HIS A 76 12.45 15.34 -5.15
N VAL A 77 12.98 14.24 -5.69
CA VAL A 77 12.18 13.18 -6.30
C VAL A 77 11.54 12.30 -5.23
N CYS A 78 10.25 12.00 -5.36
CA CYS A 78 9.57 11.00 -4.56
C CYS A 78 9.45 9.67 -5.32
N GLN A 79 10.01 8.61 -4.73
CA GLN A 79 9.87 7.25 -5.23
C GLN A 79 9.25 6.38 -4.14
N ILE A 80 8.14 5.72 -4.47
CA ILE A 80 7.48 4.78 -3.57
C ILE A 80 7.66 3.39 -4.14
N THR A 81 8.34 2.54 -3.38
CA THR A 81 8.48 1.12 -3.70
C THR A 81 7.65 0.31 -2.73
N PHE A 82 6.76 -0.53 -3.26
CA PHE A 82 5.91 -1.39 -2.46
C PHE A 82 5.92 -2.82 -3.00
N HIS A 83 5.70 -3.77 -2.11
CA HIS A 83 5.61 -5.18 -2.45
C HIS A 83 4.16 -5.63 -2.28
N TYR A 84 3.64 -6.32 -3.28
CA TYR A 84 2.26 -6.77 -3.31
C TYR A 84 2.18 -8.24 -3.71
N TRP A 85 1.15 -8.92 -3.22
CA TRP A 85 0.79 -10.27 -3.60
C TRP A 85 -0.68 -10.27 -4.01
N MET A 86 -0.98 -10.83 -5.18
CA MET A 86 -2.34 -10.96 -5.68
C MET A 86 -2.54 -12.34 -6.32
N SER A 87 -3.78 -12.83 -6.25
CA SER A 87 -4.20 -14.06 -6.90
C SER A 87 -5.22 -13.78 -8.00
N GLN A 88 -5.59 -14.82 -8.76
CA GLN A 88 -6.63 -14.74 -9.79
C GLN A 88 -8.02 -14.44 -9.23
N MET A 89 -8.24 -14.78 -7.95
CA MET A 89 -9.47 -14.52 -7.21
C MET A 89 -9.47 -13.14 -6.55
N SER A 90 -8.34 -12.44 -6.56
CA SER A 90 -8.23 -11.09 -6.01
C SER A 90 -8.96 -10.09 -6.91
N GLY A 91 -9.37 -8.96 -6.33
CA GLY A 91 -9.96 -7.83 -7.04
C GLY A 91 -8.92 -7.01 -7.81
N THR A 92 -8.97 -5.70 -7.63
CA THR A 92 -8.02 -4.74 -8.22
C THR A 92 -7.28 -4.03 -7.09
N LEU A 93 -5.96 -3.94 -7.21
CA LEU A 93 -5.14 -3.06 -6.38
C LEU A 93 -4.83 -1.81 -7.21
N MET A 94 -5.09 -0.64 -6.65
CA MET A 94 -4.88 0.66 -7.29
C MET A 94 -4.08 1.55 -6.35
N VAL A 95 -3.14 2.31 -6.92
CA VAL A 95 -2.49 3.44 -6.25
C VAL A 95 -3.06 4.72 -6.82
N GLY A 96 -3.66 5.51 -5.93
CA GLY A 96 -4.20 6.83 -6.24
C GLY A 96 -3.19 7.92 -5.90
N LEU A 97 -3.34 9.07 -6.53
CA LEU A 97 -2.67 10.31 -6.16
C LEU A 97 -3.73 11.37 -5.97
N ARG A 98 -3.72 12.03 -4.81
CA ARG A 98 -4.59 13.17 -4.53
C ARG A 98 -3.74 14.37 -4.16
N LYS A 99 -3.83 15.42 -4.97
CA LYS A 99 -3.16 16.70 -4.69
C LYS A 99 -4.04 17.56 -3.80
N ARG A 100 -3.43 18.46 -3.01
CA ARG A 100 -4.17 19.31 -2.06
C ARG A 100 -5.19 20.25 -2.70
N SER A 101 -4.94 20.69 -3.93
CA SER A 101 -5.82 21.57 -4.72
C SER A 101 -6.98 20.83 -5.39
N GLU A 102 -6.86 19.51 -5.55
CA GLU A 102 -7.78 18.66 -6.28
C GLU A 102 -8.53 17.74 -5.31
N ASP A 103 -9.85 17.72 -5.35
CA ASP A 103 -10.60 16.76 -4.52
C ASP A 103 -10.68 15.36 -5.17
N THR A 104 -10.18 15.24 -6.40
CA THR A 104 -10.20 14.01 -7.19
C THR A 104 -8.95 13.15 -6.96
N ILE A 105 -9.16 11.84 -6.85
CA ILE A 105 -8.07 10.85 -6.83
C ILE A 105 -7.74 10.46 -8.28
N THR A 106 -6.51 10.73 -8.71
CA THR A 106 -5.99 10.27 -10.00
C THR A 106 -5.37 8.90 -9.85
N ASN A 107 -5.78 7.93 -10.66
CA ASN A 107 -5.14 6.62 -10.69
C ASN A 107 -3.79 6.72 -11.41
N ILE A 108 -2.71 6.42 -10.69
CA ILE A 108 -1.33 6.47 -11.23
C ILE A 108 -0.73 5.09 -11.46
N TRP A 109 -1.32 4.05 -10.87
CA TRP A 109 -0.94 2.66 -11.10
C TRP A 109 -2.07 1.72 -10.66
N GLN A 110 -2.29 0.64 -11.41
CA GLN A 110 -3.21 -0.41 -11.00
C GLN A 110 -2.80 -1.77 -11.52
N VAL A 111 -3.27 -2.81 -10.85
CA VAL A 111 -3.18 -4.19 -11.29
C VAL A 111 -4.45 -4.94 -10.90
N SER A 112 -4.89 -5.85 -11.77
CA SER A 112 -6.08 -6.68 -11.56
C SER A 112 -5.73 -8.12 -11.87
N ARG A 113 -6.19 -9.06 -11.04
CA ARG A 113 -6.15 -10.51 -11.29
C ARG A 113 -4.79 -11.02 -11.78
N GLU A 114 -3.91 -11.32 -10.84
CA GLU A 114 -2.59 -11.87 -11.14
C GLU A 114 -2.60 -13.39 -11.22
N LEU A 115 -2.03 -13.96 -12.29
CA LEU A 115 -1.97 -15.42 -12.48
C LEU A 115 -0.93 -16.08 -11.57
N GLN A 116 0.11 -15.34 -11.22
CA GLN A 116 1.26 -15.84 -10.47
C GLN A 116 1.08 -15.52 -8.99
N ASN A 117 0.98 -16.58 -8.17
CA ASN A 117 0.80 -16.51 -6.72
C ASN A 117 2.13 -16.19 -6.01
N GLN A 118 2.79 -15.10 -6.37
CA GLN A 118 4.08 -14.68 -5.80
C GLN A 118 4.12 -13.19 -5.47
N TRP A 119 5.01 -12.82 -4.55
CA TRP A 119 5.29 -11.43 -4.23
C TRP A 119 5.92 -10.74 -5.44
N LYS A 120 5.45 -9.52 -5.72
CA LYS A 120 5.99 -8.63 -6.75
C LYS A 120 6.32 -7.29 -6.13
N ALA A 121 7.38 -6.65 -6.62
CA ALA A 121 7.73 -5.30 -6.26
C ALA A 121 7.34 -4.35 -7.40
N ASN A 122 6.85 -3.17 -7.04
CA ASN A 122 6.62 -2.09 -7.99
C ASN A 122 7.14 -0.78 -7.41
N THR A 123 7.71 0.05 -8.27
CA THR A 123 8.18 1.39 -7.91
C THR A 123 7.44 2.41 -8.75
N ILE A 124 6.81 3.37 -8.09
CA ILE A 124 6.19 4.54 -8.72
C ILE A 124 7.02 5.78 -8.44
N ILE A 125 7.11 6.66 -9.43
CA ILE A 125 7.73 7.98 -9.30
C ILE A 125 6.59 8.99 -9.28
N ILE A 126 6.58 9.85 -8.26
CA ILE A 126 5.55 10.87 -8.10
C ILE A 126 6.15 12.21 -8.45
N ASN A 127 5.47 12.92 -9.34
CA ASN A 127 5.79 14.30 -9.71
C ASN A 127 4.58 15.17 -9.38
N SER A 128 4.71 16.03 -8.37
CA SER A 128 3.68 16.97 -7.94
C SER A 128 4.30 18.29 -7.50
N THR A 129 3.84 19.40 -8.09
CA THR A 129 4.22 20.77 -7.69
C THR A 129 3.48 21.25 -6.44
N GLU A 130 2.58 20.44 -5.90
CA GLU A 130 1.77 20.73 -4.72
C GLU A 130 1.88 19.62 -3.70
N LYS A 131 1.43 19.86 -2.46
CA LYS A 131 1.32 18.81 -1.44
C LYS A 131 0.35 17.72 -1.90
N TYR A 132 0.66 16.46 -1.62
CA TYR A 132 -0.14 15.32 -2.07
C TYR A 132 -0.19 14.19 -1.03
N GLU A 133 -1.18 13.31 -1.18
CA GLU A 133 -1.28 12.02 -0.49
C GLU A 133 -1.42 10.90 -1.54
N VAL A 134 -1.01 9.70 -1.15
CA VAL A 134 -1.03 8.47 -1.96
C VAL A 134 -1.93 7.44 -1.30
#